data_AF-A0A820S7Y9-F1
#
_entry.id   AF-A0A820S7Y9-F1
#
_cell.length_a   1.000
_cell.length_b   1.000
_cell.length_c   1.000
_cell.angle_alpha   90.00
_cell.angle_beta   90.00
_cell.angle_gamma   90.00
#
_symmetry.space_group_name_H-M   'P 1'
#
loop_
_entity.id
_entity.type
_entity.pdbx_description
1 polymer ?
#
loop_
_entity_poly.entity_id
_entity_poly.type
_entity_poly.pdbx_seq_one_letter_code
_entity_poly.pdbx_strand_id
1 'polypeptide(L)' 'MHIDNVDLPSWQAQVRGRKQWTLRPAPECFHICKELTFIVEPGEIIILNTNVWYHKTSVVSEDEISITIGSEFD' A
#
# COMPACT_ATOMS: atom_id res chain seq x y z
N MET A 1 -9.96 -0.74 3.92
CA MET A 1 -9.52 0.63 3.58
C MET A 1 -9.31 1.33 4.90
N HIS A 2 -8.11 1.81 5.16
CA HIS A 2 -7.71 2.34 6.46
C HIS A 2 -6.54 3.30 6.31
N ILE A 3 -6.27 4.03 7.39
CA ILE A 3 -5.04 4.75 7.67
C ILE A 3 -4.38 4.03 8.84
N ASP A 4 -3.06 4.00 8.87
CA ASP A 4 -2.30 3.45 10.00
C ASP A 4 -2.17 4.48 11.13
N ASN A 5 -1.74 4.02 12.30
CA ASN A 5 -1.40 4.89 13.42
C ASN A 5 -0.01 4.49 13.93
N VAL A 6 0.99 4.92 13.19
CA VAL A 6 2.42 4.66 13.40
C VAL A 6 3.18 5.99 13.49
N ASP A 7 4.41 5.99 13.99
CA ASP A 7 5.14 7.24 14.22
C ASP A 7 5.78 7.75 12.92
N LEU A 8 6.24 6.84 12.07
CA LEU A 8 7.01 7.15 10.86
C LEU A 8 6.33 6.63 9.58
N PRO A 9 6.67 7.17 8.39
CA PRO A 9 6.19 6.62 7.13
C PRO A 9 6.54 5.14 6.96
N SER A 10 5.67 4.39 6.30
CA SER A 10 5.83 2.95 6.13
C SER A 10 6.49 2.58 4.80
N TRP A 11 7.18 1.46 4.78
CA TRP A 11 7.62 0.81 3.55
C TRP A 11 7.25 -0.68 3.55
N GLN A 12 7.10 -1.25 2.36
CA GLN A 12 6.84 -2.68 2.19
C GLN A 12 7.51 -3.21 0.93
N ALA A 13 8.33 -4.24 1.08
CA ALA A 13 8.93 -5.01 -0.01
C ALA A 13 8.10 -6.26 -0.31
N GLN A 14 7.81 -6.49 -1.58
CA GLN A 14 7.12 -7.69 -2.04
C GLN A 14 8.13 -8.80 -2.34
N VAL A 15 8.11 -9.87 -1.53
CA VAL A 15 9.09 -10.97 -1.66
C VAL A 15 8.57 -12.06 -2.60
N ARG A 16 7.28 -12.41 -2.50
CA ARG A 16 6.64 -13.44 -3.33
C ARG A 16 5.18 -13.12 -3.58
N GLY A 17 4.64 -13.54 -4.72
CA GLY A 17 3.27 -13.23 -5.12
C GLY A 17 3.08 -11.73 -5.36
N ARG A 18 1.85 -11.33 -5.65
CA ARG A 18 1.54 -9.96 -6.08
C ARG A 18 0.45 -9.35 -5.24
N LYS A 19 0.62 -8.07 -4.92
CA LYS A 19 -0.33 -7.34 -4.08
C LYS A 19 -0.78 -6.08 -4.81
N GLN A 20 -2.07 -5.98 -5.06
CA GLN A 20 -2.67 -4.76 -5.58
C GLN A 20 -2.86 -3.79 -4.41
N TRP A 21 -2.32 -2.59 -4.55
CA TRP A 21 -2.55 -1.45 -3.67
C TRP A 21 -3.57 -0.52 -4.30
N THR A 22 -4.52 -0.08 -3.48
CA THR A 22 -5.44 1.01 -3.83
C THR A 22 -5.27 2.11 -2.81
N LEU A 23 -4.82 3.27 -3.28
CA LEU A 23 -4.61 4.48 -2.49
C LEU A 23 -5.71 5.50 -2.78
N ARG A 24 -6.32 6.01 -1.73
CA ARG A 24 -7.26 7.12 -1.80
C ARG A 24 -6.65 8.38 -1.19
N PRO A 25 -6.88 9.52 -1.84
CA PRO A 25 -6.49 10.81 -1.28
C PRO A 25 -7.24 11.09 0.02
N ALA A 26 -6.68 12.01 0.81
CA ALA A 26 -7.33 12.52 2.00
C ALA A 26 -8.68 13.22 1.66
N PRO A 27 -9.63 13.30 2.61
CA PRO A 27 -10.99 13.77 2.35
C PRO A 27 -11.04 15.19 1.77
N GLU A 28 -10.07 16.04 2.09
CA GLU A 28 -9.99 17.44 1.69
C GLU A 28 -9.93 17.62 0.16
N CYS A 29 -9.40 16.64 -0.57
CA CYS A 29 -9.33 16.69 -2.03
C CYS A 29 -10.15 15.59 -2.73
N PHE A 30 -11.09 14.95 -2.04
CA PHE A 30 -11.88 13.83 -2.55
C PHE A 30 -12.55 14.10 -3.91
N HIS A 31 -12.97 15.34 -4.18
CA HIS A 31 -13.65 15.71 -5.43
C HIS A 31 -12.72 16.05 -6.60
N ILE A 32 -11.41 16.16 -6.35
CA ILE A 32 -10.43 16.67 -7.34
C ILE A 32 -9.31 15.65 -7.55
N CYS A 33 -8.87 15.00 -6.48
CA CYS A 33 -7.88 13.94 -6.51
C CYS A 33 -8.49 12.62 -6.98
N LYS A 34 -7.69 11.80 -7.66
CA LYS A 34 -8.09 10.47 -8.14
C LYS A 34 -7.53 9.37 -7.24
N GLU A 35 -8.25 8.26 -7.17
CA GLU A 35 -7.74 7.02 -6.60
C GLU A 35 -6.59 6.50 -7.47
N LEU A 36 -5.54 5.97 -6.82
CA LEU A 36 -4.42 5.31 -7.49
C LEU A 36 -4.52 3.81 -7.20
N THR A 37 -4.48 2.98 -8.24
CA THR A 37 -4.43 1.53 -8.09
C THR A 37 -3.29 0.97 -8.92
N PHE A 38 -2.42 0.19 -8.29
CA PHE A 38 -1.27 -0.44 -8.92
C PHE A 38 -0.92 -1.75 -8.23
N ILE A 39 -0.15 -2.59 -8.92
CA ILE A 39 0.34 -3.87 -8.41
C ILE A 39 1.79 -3.65 -7.99
N VAL A 40 2.14 -4.14 -6.80
CA VAL A 40 3.53 -4.28 -6.37
C VAL A 40 3.95 -5.70 -6.69
N GLU A 41 4.93 -5.82 -7.57
CA GLU A 41 5.49 -7.08 -8.08
C GLU A 41 6.61 -7.60 -7.18
N PRO A 42 6.93 -8.92 -7.19
CA PRO A 42 8.07 -9.45 -6.48
C PRO A 42 9.37 -8.72 -6.83
N GLY A 43 10.11 -8.29 -5.79
CA GLY A 43 11.33 -7.49 -5.92
C GLY A 43 11.11 -5.98 -5.86
N GLU A 44 9.86 -5.51 -5.92
CA GLU A 44 9.53 -4.10 -5.78
C GLU A 44 9.31 -3.71 -4.30
N ILE A 45 9.52 -2.41 -4.04
CA ILE A 45 9.31 -1.80 -2.72
C ILE A 45 8.39 -0.60 -2.90
N ILE A 46 7.35 -0.53 -2.09
CA ILE A 46 6.52 0.67 -1.94
C ILE A 46 6.94 1.41 -0.67
N ILE A 47 7.09 2.72 -0.77
CA ILE A 47 7.27 3.64 0.36
C ILE A 47 6.07 4.58 0.37
N LEU A 48 5.35 4.62 1.48
CA LEU A 48 4.11 5.38 1.60
C LEU A 48 3.94 5.88 3.03
N ASN A 49 3.59 7.16 3.19
CA ASN A 49 3.09 7.64 4.46
C ASN A 49 1.66 7.13 4.69
N THR A 50 1.54 5.99 5.37
CA THR A 50 0.27 5.32 5.65
C THR A 50 -0.59 6.02 6.71
N ASN A 51 -0.04 7.00 7.42
CA ASN A 51 -0.79 7.89 8.32
C ASN A 51 -1.62 8.94 7.57
N VAL A 52 -1.31 9.19 6.29
CA VAL A 52 -1.98 10.22 5.45
C VAL A 52 -2.81 9.57 4.34
N TRP A 53 -2.27 8.52 3.71
CA TRP A 53 -2.93 7.89 2.59
C TRP A 53 -3.85 6.75 3.04
N TYR A 54 -5.15 6.93 2.80
CA TYR A 54 -6.08 5.81 2.91
C TYR A 54 -5.68 4.73 1.93
N HIS A 55 -5.53 3.51 2.44
CA HIS A 55 -5.07 2.41 1.61
C HIS A 55 -5.80 1.10 1.93
N LYS A 56 -5.85 0.25 0.90
CA LYS A 56 -6.22 -1.16 1.01
C LYS A 56 -5.29 -1.98 0.12
N THR A 57 -5.12 -3.24 0.50
CA THR A 57 -4.37 -4.20 -0.29
C THR A 57 -5.22 -5.43 -0.58
N SER A 58 -5.03 -6.01 -1.76
CA SER A 58 -5.59 -7.32 -2.10
C SER A 58 -4.52 -8.19 -2.75
N VAL A 59 -4.46 -9.45 -2.35
CA VAL A 59 -3.64 -10.45 -3.04
C VAL A 59 -4.26 -10.70 -4.42
N VAL A 60 -3.45 -10.64 -5.48
CA VAL A 60 -3.93 -10.70 -6.88
C VAL A 60 -4.26 -12.13 -7.33
N SER A 61 -3.62 -13.14 -6.74
CA SER A 61 -3.81 -14.55 -7.09
C SER A 61 -4.44 -15.32 -5.93
N GLU A 62 -5.43 -16.16 -6.22
CA GLU A 62 -6.04 -17.06 -5.24
C GLU A 62 -5.20 -18.33 -5.02
N ASP A 63 -4.37 -18.70 -5.99
CA ASP A 63 -3.58 -19.94 -6.00
C ASP A 63 -2.12 -19.75 -5.53
N GLU A 64 -1.70 -18.50 -5.29
CA GLU A 64 -0.33 -18.18 -4.87
C GLU A 64 -0.30 -17.45 -3.52
N ILE A 65 0.60 -17.91 -2.64
CA ILE A 65 0.90 -17.20 -1.39
C ILE A 65 1.64 -15.90 -1.68
N SER A 66 1.12 -14.79 -1.16
CA SER A 66 1.80 -13.49 -1.15
C SER A 66 2.58 -13.28 0.16
N ILE A 67 3.87 -12.94 0.05
CA ILE A 67 4.76 -12.68 1.19
C ILE A 67 5.36 -11.29 1.03
N THR A 68 5.24 -10.48 2.08
CA THR A 68 5.75 -9.11 2.14
C THR A 68 6.50 -8.87 3.45
N ILE A 69 7.57 -8.08 3.39
CA ILE A 69 8.29 -7.57 4.55
C ILE A 69 8.09 -6.07 4.59
N GLY A 70 7.80 -5.50 5.75
CA GLY A 70 7.63 -4.06 5.89
C GLY A 70 7.99 -3.58 7.28
N SER A 71 8.21 -2.28 7.40
CA SER A 71 8.50 -1.57 8.64
C SER A 71 8.23 -0.08 8.43
N GLU A 72 8.33 0.67 9.50
CA GLU A 72 8.49 2.12 9.49
C GLU A 72 9.90 2.52 8.98
N PHE A 73 10.04 3.69 8.35
CA PHE A 73 11.29 4.27 7.82
C PHE A 73 11.51 5.69 8.37
N ASP A 74 12.72 5.96 8.86
CA ASP A 74 13.20 7.23 9.45
C ASP A 74 13.83 8.16 8.39
#